data_AF-T1AT34-F1
#
_entry.id   AF-T1AT34-F1
#
_cell.length_a   1.000
_cell.length_b   1.000
_cell.length_c   1.000
_cell.angle_alpha   90.00
_cell.angle_beta   90.00
_cell.angle_gamma   90.00
#
_symmetry.space_group_name_H-M   'P 1'
#
loop_
_entity.id
_entity.type
_entity.pdbx_description
1 polymer ?
#
loop_
_entity_poly.entity_id
_entity_poly.type
_entity_poly.pdbx_seq_one_letter_code
_entity_poly.pdbx_strand_id
1 'polypeptide(L)'
;EQHIRNKPKREALAKRFRDPQDPFKVAIVRDMWLTGFDAPSLHTMYVDKPMRGHGLMQTIARVNRTFKDKPGGLIVDYLGIADELRRALADYSAEDSKRAGVPVEEAVRLMRKHYEILRDMFHGFDSKPYFEGTPDERLKLSAKAAQHILALEDGEKRYLKAVTDLSK
;
A
#
# COMPACT_ATOMS: atom_id res chain seq x y z
N GLU A 1 -26.43 -12.03 18.30
CA GLU A 1 -25.11 -12.70 18.37
C GLU A 1 -24.66 -12.86 19.82
N GLN A 2 -23.86 -13.88 20.14
CA GLN A 2 -23.46 -14.18 21.52
C GLN A 2 -22.20 -13.40 21.91
N HIS A 3 -22.31 -12.41 22.80
CA HIS A 3 -21.17 -11.57 23.21
C HIS A 3 -20.25 -12.37 24.16
N ILE A 4 -19.01 -12.62 23.75
CA ILE A 4 -18.04 -13.40 24.55
C ILE A 4 -17.38 -12.50 25.61
N ARG A 5 -17.80 -12.66 26.87
CA ARG A 5 -17.27 -11.90 28.02
C ARG A 5 -16.28 -12.66 28.90
N ASN A 6 -16.20 -13.99 28.75
CA ASN A 6 -15.37 -14.85 29.62
C ASN A 6 -13.88 -14.79 29.24
N LYS A 7 -12.99 -14.55 30.22
CA LYS A 7 -11.54 -14.39 30.05
C LYS A 7 -10.87 -15.55 29.28
N PRO A 8 -10.99 -16.82 29.73
CA PRO A 8 -10.44 -17.96 28.99
C PRO A 8 -10.91 -18.08 27.53
N LYS A 9 -12.18 -17.78 27.24
CA LYS A 9 -12.68 -17.79 25.85
C LYS A 9 -12.00 -16.71 25.00
N ARG A 10 -11.76 -15.51 25.57
CA ARG A 10 -11.04 -14.43 24.88
C ARG A 10 -9.58 -14.77 24.61
N GLU A 11 -8.91 -15.42 25.57
CA GLU A 11 -7.53 -15.87 25.41
C GLU A 11 -7.39 -16.95 24.33
N ALA A 12 -8.35 -17.87 24.26
CA ALA A 12 -8.42 -18.87 23.18
C ALA A 12 -8.58 -18.21 21.81
N LEU A 13 -9.47 -17.21 21.68
CA LEU A 13 -9.63 -16.45 20.43
C LEU A 13 -8.38 -15.65 20.07
N ALA A 14 -7.72 -15.03 21.05
CA ALA A 14 -6.47 -14.30 20.82
C ALA A 14 -5.36 -15.24 20.31
N LYS A 15 -5.28 -16.46 20.85
CA LYS A 15 -4.33 -17.48 20.38
C LYS A 15 -4.62 -17.89 18.93
N ARG A 16 -5.88 -18.14 18.60
CA ARG A 16 -6.32 -18.48 17.25
C ARG A 16 -6.01 -17.36 16.25
N PHE A 17 -6.31 -16.11 16.60
CA PHE A 17 -6.10 -14.97 15.72
C PHE A 17 -4.62 -14.70 15.42
N ARG A 18 -3.70 -15.03 16.35
CA ARG A 18 -2.25 -14.93 16.12
C ARG A 18 -1.75 -15.96 15.11
N ASP A 19 -2.45 -17.07 14.94
CA ASP A 19 -2.05 -18.13 14.02
C ASP A 19 -2.40 -17.72 12.57
N PRO A 20 -1.40 -17.50 11.69
CA PRO A 20 -1.65 -17.16 10.29
C PRO A 20 -2.35 -18.28 9.51
N GLN A 21 -2.39 -19.51 10.01
CA GLN A 21 -3.07 -20.64 9.37
C GLN A 21 -4.51 -20.87 9.89
N ASP A 22 -4.91 -20.25 11.00
CA ASP A 22 -6.28 -20.43 11.54
C ASP A 22 -7.30 -19.72 10.63
N PRO A 23 -8.48 -20.31 10.36
CA PRO A 23 -9.54 -19.66 9.56
C PRO A 23 -10.12 -18.38 10.20
N PHE A 24 -9.85 -18.11 11.48
CA PHE A 24 -10.30 -16.91 12.19
C PHE A 24 -9.49 -15.67 11.77
N LYS A 25 -9.94 -14.99 10.72
CA LYS A 25 -9.23 -13.84 10.11
C LYS A 25 -9.75 -12.46 10.48
N VAL A 26 -10.96 -12.35 11.03
CA VAL A 26 -11.59 -11.05 11.33
C VAL A 26 -12.07 -11.04 12.77
N ALA A 27 -11.68 -10.01 13.51
CA ALA A 27 -12.13 -9.78 14.88
C ALA A 27 -12.67 -8.36 15.02
N ILE A 28 -13.91 -8.24 15.50
CA ILE A 28 -14.54 -6.96 15.79
C ILE A 28 -14.40 -6.71 17.29
N VAL A 29 -13.74 -5.61 17.65
CA VAL A 29 -13.41 -5.25 19.04
C VAL A 29 -13.74 -3.79 19.30
N ARG A 30 -14.06 -3.45 20.56
CA ARG A 30 -14.25 -2.05 21.01
C ARG A 30 -12.99 -1.47 21.65
N ASP A 31 -12.58 -2.07 22.76
CA ASP A 31 -11.41 -1.64 23.56
C ASP A 31 -10.39 -2.75 23.75
N MET A 32 -10.81 -4.00 23.57
CA MET A 32 -9.92 -5.16 23.69
C MET A 32 -8.97 -5.19 22.50
N TRP A 33 -7.74 -5.65 22.73
CA TRP A 33 -6.69 -5.82 21.72
C TRP A 33 -6.15 -4.53 21.08
N LEU A 34 -6.72 -3.37 21.40
CA LEU A 34 -6.11 -2.08 21.11
C LEU A 34 -4.82 -1.87 21.93
N THR A 35 -4.76 -2.45 23.13
CA THR A 35 -3.56 -2.47 23.99
C THR A 35 -3.17 -3.91 24.34
N GLY A 36 -1.88 -4.15 24.58
CA GLY A 36 -1.29 -5.45 24.95
C GLY A 36 -1.36 -6.60 23.93
N PHE A 37 -2.23 -6.56 22.92
CA PHE A 37 -2.32 -7.61 21.89
C PHE A 37 -1.30 -7.37 20.77
N ASP A 38 -0.60 -8.43 20.37
CA ASP A 38 0.40 -8.40 19.31
C ASP A 38 0.17 -9.62 18.41
N ALA A 39 0.07 -9.33 17.11
CA ALA A 39 -0.12 -10.30 16.04
C ALA A 39 0.64 -9.78 14.81
N PRO A 40 1.92 -10.16 14.61
CA PRO A 40 2.74 -9.63 13.52
C PRO A 40 2.14 -9.82 12.12
N SER A 41 1.37 -10.90 11.93
CA SER A 41 0.63 -11.21 10.72
C SER A 41 -0.56 -10.27 10.45
N LEU A 42 -0.98 -9.45 11.41
CA LEU A 42 -2.06 -8.49 11.23
C LEU A 42 -1.64 -7.44 10.20
N HIS A 43 -2.38 -7.38 9.09
CA HIS A 43 -2.12 -6.47 7.99
C HIS A 43 -3.08 -5.29 7.95
N THR A 44 -4.38 -5.52 8.20
CA THR A 44 -5.41 -4.49 7.99
C THR A 44 -6.18 -4.21 9.28
N MET A 45 -6.39 -2.92 9.58
CA MET A 45 -7.27 -2.48 10.65
C MET A 45 -8.31 -1.50 10.11
N TYR A 46 -9.57 -1.78 10.42
CA TYR A 46 -10.70 -0.90 10.16
C TYR A 46 -11.00 -0.12 11.43
N VAL A 47 -11.02 1.21 11.34
CA VAL A 47 -11.16 2.12 12.48
C VAL A 47 -12.46 2.90 12.33
N ASP A 48 -13.36 2.67 13.28
CA ASP A 48 -14.60 3.44 13.48
C ASP A 48 -14.68 3.91 14.94
N LYS A 49 -13.58 4.49 15.43
CA LYS A 49 -13.47 5.02 16.78
C LYS A 49 -12.52 6.21 16.81
N PRO A 50 -12.88 7.34 17.46
CA PRO A 50 -11.96 8.46 17.59
C PRO A 50 -10.73 8.04 18.42
N MET A 51 -9.55 8.26 17.86
CA MET A 51 -8.25 7.96 18.49
C MET A 51 -7.32 9.17 18.34
N ARG A 52 -6.55 9.49 19.38
CA ARG A 52 -5.70 10.69 19.42
C ARG A 52 -4.36 10.40 20.08
N GLY A 53 -3.35 11.19 19.69
CA GLY A 53 -2.01 11.20 20.28
C GLY A 53 -1.39 9.80 20.37
N HIS A 54 -0.84 9.48 21.54
CA HIS A 54 -0.13 8.22 21.78
C HIS A 54 -0.99 6.97 21.52
N GLY A 55 -2.28 6.99 21.84
CA GLY A 55 -3.17 5.84 21.63
C GLY A 55 -3.35 5.51 20.15
N LEU A 56 -3.39 6.54 19.29
CA LEU A 56 -3.40 6.37 17.83
C LEU A 56 -2.08 5.75 17.37
N MET A 57 -0.94 6.35 17.72
CA MET A 57 0.38 5.86 17.32
C MET A 57 0.65 4.41 17.74
N GLN A 58 0.28 4.04 18.97
CA GLN A 58 0.39 2.67 19.45
C GLN A 58 -0.47 1.69 18.65
N THR A 59 -1.66 2.11 18.24
CA THR A 59 -2.57 1.31 17.42
C THR A 59 -2.01 1.09 16.02
N ILE A 60 -1.51 2.15 15.39
CA ILE A 60 -0.90 2.09 14.04
C ILE A 60 0.35 1.20 14.03
N ALA A 61 1.24 1.37 15.00
CA ALA A 61 2.47 0.59 15.12
C ALA A 61 2.22 -0.92 15.24
N ARG A 62 1.07 -1.33 15.80
CA ARG A 62 0.68 -2.75 15.90
C ARG A 62 0.37 -3.36 14.54
N VAL A 63 -0.31 -2.62 13.68
CA VAL A 63 -0.63 -3.08 12.32
C VAL A 63 0.64 -3.13 11.48
N ASN A 64 1.58 -2.21 11.71
CA ASN A 64 2.83 -2.11 10.96
C ASN A 64 4.00 -2.97 11.50
N ARG A 65 3.71 -4.06 12.24
CA ARG A 65 4.74 -5.04 12.63
C ARG A 65 5.31 -5.77 11.41
N THR A 66 6.62 -5.98 11.33
CA THR A 66 7.23 -6.76 10.24
C THR A 66 6.83 -8.23 10.32
N PHE A 67 6.48 -8.83 9.18
CA PHE A 67 6.12 -10.25 9.10
C PHE A 67 6.23 -10.78 7.68
N LYS A 68 7.17 -11.71 7.42
CA LYS A 68 7.41 -12.28 6.09
C LYS A 68 7.49 -11.18 5.01
N ASP A 69 6.82 -11.39 3.87
CA ASP A 69 6.74 -10.47 2.73
C ASP A 69 5.66 -9.38 2.89
N LYS A 70 5.19 -9.10 4.12
CA LYS A 70 4.18 -8.07 4.37
C LYS A 70 4.78 -6.69 4.07
N PRO A 71 4.27 -5.95 3.05
CA PRO A 71 4.85 -4.68 2.63
C PRO A 71 4.64 -3.55 3.65
N GLY A 72 3.61 -3.67 4.50
CA GLY A 72 3.28 -2.70 5.54
C GLY A 72 1.94 -2.99 6.20
N GLY A 73 1.49 -2.10 7.07
CA GLY A 73 0.14 -2.11 7.62
C GLY A 73 -0.83 -1.22 6.84
N LEU A 74 -2.03 -1.70 6.58
CA LEU A 74 -3.14 -0.94 6.00
C LEU A 74 -4.12 -0.50 7.08
N ILE A 75 -4.43 0.79 7.12
CA ILE A 75 -5.47 1.35 8.00
C ILE A 75 -6.57 1.92 7.13
N VAL A 76 -7.79 1.46 7.38
CA VAL A 76 -9.01 1.97 6.76
C VAL A 76 -9.76 2.73 7.83
N ASP A 77 -9.89 4.02 7.65
CA ASP A 77 -10.50 4.92 8.62
C ASP A 77 -11.77 5.54 8.05
N TYR A 78 -12.84 5.52 8.86
CA TYR A 78 -14.16 6.05 8.51
C TYR A 78 -14.49 7.39 9.19
N LEU A 79 -13.70 7.81 10.19
CA LEU A 79 -13.98 9.00 11.00
C LEU A 79 -13.02 10.18 10.71
N GLY A 80 -11.93 9.95 9.99
CA GLY A 80 -10.99 11.00 9.60
C GLY A 80 -9.81 11.20 10.57
N ILE A 81 -9.23 10.13 11.14
CA ILE A 81 -8.04 10.14 12.01
C ILE A 81 -6.75 10.57 11.29
N ALA A 82 -6.78 10.85 10.00
CA ALA A 82 -5.60 11.24 9.22
C ALA A 82 -4.95 12.52 9.75
N ASP A 83 -5.76 13.51 10.16
CA ASP A 83 -5.24 14.76 10.72
C ASP A 83 -4.69 14.56 12.13
N GLU A 84 -5.35 13.76 12.96
CA GLU A 84 -4.83 13.29 14.24
C GLU A 84 -3.51 12.55 14.06
N LEU A 85 -3.36 11.75 13.01
CA LEU A 85 -2.14 11.02 12.69
C LEU A 85 -1.02 11.99 12.30
N ARG A 86 -1.28 12.95 11.41
CA ARG A 86 -0.29 13.96 11.03
C ARG A 86 0.20 14.78 12.22
N ARG A 87 -0.72 15.15 13.13
CA ARG A 87 -0.38 15.85 14.37
C ARG A 87 0.44 14.96 15.30
N ALA A 88 0.01 13.72 15.51
CA ALA A 88 0.74 12.78 16.36
C ALA A 88 2.14 12.45 15.82
N LEU A 89 2.33 12.40 14.49
CA LEU A 89 3.64 12.21 13.86
C LEU A 89 4.52 13.46 13.95
N ALA A 90 3.94 14.67 13.93
CA ALA A 90 4.69 15.91 14.07
C ALA A 90 5.43 16.01 15.41
N ASP A 91 4.89 15.37 16.46
CA ASP A 91 5.54 15.27 17.78
C ASP A 91 6.84 14.41 17.74
N TYR A 92 6.98 13.53 16.74
CA TYR A 92 8.14 12.64 16.60
C TYR A 92 9.10 13.08 15.48
N SER A 93 8.59 13.50 14.32
CA SER A 93 9.38 13.89 13.14
C SER A 93 8.58 14.78 12.20
N ALA A 94 9.12 15.96 11.88
CA ALA A 94 8.53 16.86 10.91
C ALA A 94 8.55 16.32 9.47
N GLU A 95 9.48 15.41 9.15
CA GLU A 95 9.56 14.78 7.82
C GLU A 95 8.50 13.69 7.64
N ASP A 96 8.25 12.89 8.68
CA ASP A 96 7.24 11.81 8.63
C ASP A 96 5.82 12.37 8.54
N SER A 97 5.57 13.49 9.21
CA SER A 97 4.29 14.21 9.12
C SER A 97 3.97 14.68 7.69
N LYS A 98 4.99 15.06 6.89
CA LYS A 98 4.81 15.47 5.48
C LYS A 98 4.50 14.31 4.54
N ARG A 99 4.99 13.10 4.85
CA ARG A 99 4.73 11.88 4.05
C ARG A 99 3.40 11.22 4.42
N ALA A 100 2.85 11.54 5.59
CA ALA A 100 1.59 10.99 6.05
C ALA A 100 0.39 11.55 5.28
N GLY A 101 -0.30 10.67 4.54
CA GLY A 101 -1.53 11.00 3.83
C GLY A 101 -1.31 11.76 2.53
N VAL A 102 -0.32 11.36 1.72
CA VAL A 102 -0.31 11.74 0.29
C VAL A 102 -1.66 11.35 -0.31
N PRO A 103 -2.46 12.30 -0.84
CA PRO A 103 -3.77 11.97 -1.39
C PRO A 103 -3.60 10.95 -2.52
N VAL A 104 -4.38 9.87 -2.48
CA VAL A 104 -4.35 8.82 -3.52
C VAL A 104 -4.65 9.46 -4.88
N GLU A 105 -5.53 10.45 -4.91
CA GLU A 105 -5.88 11.21 -6.10
C GLU A 105 -4.68 11.96 -6.69
N GLU A 106 -3.82 12.50 -5.84
CA GLU A 106 -2.59 13.17 -6.26
C GLU A 106 -1.55 12.17 -6.79
N ALA A 107 -1.38 11.04 -6.10
CA ALA A 107 -0.52 9.96 -6.58
C ALA A 107 -1.00 9.42 -7.93
N VAL A 108 -2.30 9.15 -8.08
CA VAL A 108 -2.93 8.69 -9.33
C VAL A 108 -2.78 9.74 -10.43
N ARG A 109 -2.94 11.03 -10.12
CA ARG A 109 -2.76 12.12 -11.09
C ARG A 109 -1.32 12.19 -11.60
N LEU A 110 -0.33 12.09 -10.71
CA LEU A 110 1.09 12.08 -11.08
C LEU A 110 1.45 10.82 -11.89
N MET A 111 0.99 9.65 -11.46
CA MET A 111 1.17 8.39 -12.18
C MET A 111 0.60 8.47 -13.59
N ARG A 112 -0.65 8.97 -13.74
CA ARG A 112 -1.30 9.15 -15.04
C ARG A 112 -0.51 10.10 -15.95
N LYS A 113 0.00 11.20 -15.41
CA LYS A 113 0.83 12.16 -16.17
C LYS A 113 2.05 11.48 -16.78
N HIS A 114 2.80 10.69 -15.99
CA HIS A 114 3.99 10.00 -16.49
C HIS A 114 3.65 8.83 -17.43
N TYR A 115 2.53 8.14 -17.17
CA TYR A 115 2.00 7.12 -18.07
C TYR A 115 1.61 7.69 -19.45
N GLU A 116 0.96 8.85 -19.49
CA GLU A 116 0.60 9.52 -20.75
C GLU A 116 1.83 9.87 -21.58
N ILE A 117 2.89 10.39 -20.95
CA ILE A 117 4.17 10.65 -21.63
C ILE A 117 4.73 9.37 -22.27
N LEU A 118 4.77 8.26 -21.52
CA LEU A 118 5.26 6.98 -22.02
C LEU A 118 4.38 6.45 -23.17
N ARG A 119 3.06 6.56 -23.05
CA ARG A 119 2.11 6.17 -24.09
C ARG A 119 2.35 6.97 -25.37
N ASP A 120 2.54 8.28 -25.25
CA ASP A 120 2.76 9.16 -26.39
C ASP A 120 4.14 8.90 -27.04
N MET A 121 5.16 8.51 -26.26
CA MET A 121 6.45 8.04 -26.79
C MET A 121 6.34 6.72 -27.58
N PHE A 122 5.29 5.93 -27.38
CA PHE A 122 4.98 4.74 -28.18
C PHE A 122 3.87 5.00 -29.20
N HIS A 123 3.54 6.26 -29.49
CA HIS A 123 2.52 6.58 -30.48
C HIS A 123 2.88 6.00 -31.86
N GLY A 124 1.99 5.18 -32.42
CA GLY A 124 2.21 4.48 -33.69
C GLY A 124 3.05 3.20 -33.59
N PHE A 125 3.49 2.80 -32.39
CA PHE A 125 4.12 1.51 -32.16
C PHE A 125 3.07 0.40 -32.02
N ASP A 126 3.19 -0.67 -32.80
CA ASP A 126 2.29 -1.84 -32.69
C ASP A 126 2.72 -2.74 -31.52
N SER A 127 1.99 -2.63 -30.41
CA SER A 127 2.22 -3.42 -29.20
C SER A 127 1.45 -4.73 -29.14
N LYS A 128 0.54 -5.00 -30.09
CA LYS A 128 -0.30 -6.22 -30.07
C LYS A 128 0.50 -7.52 -29.94
N PRO A 129 1.66 -7.71 -30.62
CA PRO A 129 2.43 -8.94 -30.51
C PRO A 129 2.96 -9.21 -29.09
N TYR A 130 3.02 -8.19 -28.22
CA TYR A 130 3.42 -8.38 -26.82
C TYR A 130 2.40 -9.23 -26.05
N PHE A 131 1.11 -8.96 -26.26
CA PHE A 131 0.02 -9.57 -25.50
C PHE A 131 -0.46 -10.87 -26.12
N GLU A 132 -0.49 -10.93 -27.46
CA GLU A 132 -1.10 -12.02 -28.22
C GLU A 132 -0.07 -12.96 -28.86
N GLY A 133 1.19 -12.52 -29.00
CA GLY A 133 2.23 -13.27 -29.69
C GLY A 133 2.94 -14.32 -28.84
N THR A 134 3.72 -15.15 -29.52
CA THR A 134 4.62 -16.16 -28.98
C THR A 134 5.80 -15.54 -28.21
N PRO A 135 6.51 -16.30 -27.34
CA PRO A 135 7.68 -15.80 -26.63
C PRO A 135 8.78 -15.19 -27.54
N ASP A 136 9.01 -15.78 -28.72
CA ASP A 136 9.99 -15.28 -29.69
C ASP A 136 9.54 -13.94 -30.31
N GLU A 137 8.25 -13.79 -30.63
CA GLU A 137 7.68 -12.53 -31.11
C GLU A 137 7.76 -11.43 -30.06
N ARG A 138 7.54 -11.75 -28.78
CA ARG A 138 7.70 -10.81 -27.66
C ARG A 138 9.13 -10.35 -27.50
N LEU A 139 10.10 -11.26 -27.64
CA LEU A 139 11.52 -10.92 -27.59
C LEU A 139 11.94 -10.04 -28.77
N LYS A 140 11.47 -10.34 -29.98
CA LYS A 140 11.72 -9.49 -31.16
C LYS A 140 11.07 -8.11 -31.00
N LEU A 141 9.90 -8.06 -30.36
CA LEU A 141 9.20 -6.81 -30.12
C LEU A 141 9.94 -5.90 -29.14
N SER A 142 10.62 -6.44 -28.12
CA SER A 142 11.39 -5.61 -27.18
C SER A 142 12.55 -4.88 -27.89
N ALA A 143 13.22 -5.54 -28.82
CA ALA A 143 14.22 -4.90 -29.68
C ALA A 143 13.60 -3.81 -30.58
N LYS A 144 12.44 -4.09 -31.19
CA LYS A 144 11.70 -3.09 -32.00
C LYS A 144 11.24 -1.89 -31.17
N ALA A 145 10.78 -2.13 -29.94
CA ALA A 145 10.36 -1.10 -29.00
C ALA A 145 11.54 -0.19 -28.63
N ALA A 146 12.70 -0.79 -28.32
CA ALA A 146 13.92 -0.03 -28.05
C ALA A 146 14.32 0.83 -29.25
N GLN A 147 14.30 0.27 -30.47
CA GLN A 147 14.60 1.01 -31.69
C GLN A 147 13.62 2.17 -31.94
N HIS A 148 12.32 1.96 -31.67
CA HIS A 148 11.30 2.99 -31.80
C HIS A 148 11.57 4.17 -30.87
N ILE A 149 11.90 3.89 -29.60
CA ILE A 149 12.23 4.93 -28.61
C ILE A 149 13.53 5.64 -28.98
N LEU A 150 14.57 4.91 -29.39
CA LEU A 150 15.86 5.49 -29.79
C LEU A 150 15.78 6.36 -31.05
N ALA A 151 14.76 6.15 -31.89
CA ALA A 151 14.53 6.98 -33.07
C ALA A 151 13.91 8.36 -32.74
N LEU A 152 13.37 8.55 -31.52
CA LEU A 152 12.84 9.83 -31.08
C LEU A 152 13.96 10.77 -30.62
N GLU A 153 13.75 12.08 -30.76
CA GLU A 153 14.67 13.08 -30.24
C GLU A 153 14.80 12.98 -28.71
N ASP A 154 16.04 12.78 -28.26
CA ASP A 154 16.43 12.52 -26.85
C ASP A 154 15.63 11.35 -26.22
N GLY A 155 15.21 10.38 -27.05
CA GLY A 155 14.24 9.35 -26.68
C GLY A 155 14.69 8.47 -25.52
N GLU A 156 15.96 8.04 -25.50
CA GLU A 156 16.52 7.24 -24.40
C GLU A 156 16.40 7.95 -23.05
N LYS A 157 16.91 9.19 -22.98
CA LYS A 157 16.93 9.98 -21.74
C LYS A 157 15.52 10.31 -21.27
N ARG A 158 14.63 10.68 -22.21
CA ARG A 158 13.21 10.95 -21.91
C ARG A 158 12.50 9.71 -21.38
N TYR A 159 12.74 8.55 -21.99
CA TYR A 159 12.13 7.29 -21.59
C TYR A 159 12.58 6.88 -20.19
N LEU A 160 13.90 6.85 -19.95
CA LEU A 160 14.46 6.51 -18.64
C LEU A 160 13.95 7.46 -17.54
N LYS A 161 13.89 8.76 -17.83
CA LYS A 161 13.32 9.74 -16.90
C LYS A 161 11.85 9.47 -16.61
N ALA A 162 11.03 9.23 -17.63
CA ALA A 162 9.60 8.99 -17.47
C ALA A 162 9.29 7.68 -16.71
N VAL A 163 10.03 6.59 -16.98
CA VAL A 163 9.91 5.33 -16.23
C VAL A 163 10.32 5.51 -14.76
N THR A 164 11.41 6.25 -14.52
CA THR A 164 11.89 6.54 -13.17
C THR A 164 10.86 7.37 -12.39
N ASP A 165 10.29 8.39 -13.02
CA ASP A 165 9.29 9.25 -12.39
C ASP A 165 7.93 8.53 -12.19
N LEU A 166 7.59 7.56 -13.04
CA LEU A 166 6.40 6.71 -12.88
C LEU A 166 6.51 5.73 -11.70
N SER A 167 7.74 5.30 -11.38
CA SER A 167 8.02 4.28 -10.35
C SER A 167 8.20 4.87 -8.94
N LYS A 168 8.12 6.19 -8.80
CA LYS A 168 8.20 6.91 -7.52
C LYS A 168 6.81 7.11 -6.94
#